data_AF-A0A820F7A2-F1
#
_entry.id   AF-A0A820F7A2-F1
#
_cell.length_a   1.000
_cell.length_b   1.000
_cell.length_c   1.000
_cell.angle_alpha   90.00
_cell.angle_beta   90.00
_cell.angle_gamma   90.00
#
_symmetry.space_group_name_H-M   'P 1'
#
loop_
_entity.id
_entity.type
_entity.pdbx_description
1 polymer ?
#
loop_
_entity_poly.entity_id
_entity_poly.type
_entity_poly.pdbx_seq_one_letter_code
_entity_poly.pdbx_strand_id
1 'polypeptide(L)'
;SSNDTHDLPIAPIANITPGYEHLTQKTVLALQYAYEYHFNDFDWFVKADDDTYIFMENLKTFLSKQDTTEPVSFGWISKGYDYHQGGASYVLSREALKRFNEGHQKPNTTCRKYGGHEDIEIRACLRSEGVYMGNTRDEENRERFHPLNFYDLFVGPIPDWY
;
A
#
# COMPACT_ATOMS: atom_id res chain seq x y z
N SER A 1 -35.66 13.26 -10.98
CA SER A 1 -34.25 13.69 -10.92
C SER A 1 -33.67 13.10 -9.65
N SER A 2 -32.82 12.07 -9.78
CA SER A 2 -32.19 11.39 -8.64
C SER A 2 -31.11 12.29 -8.03
N ASN A 3 -31.28 12.59 -6.75
CA ASN A 3 -30.23 13.10 -5.89
C ASN A 3 -29.26 11.94 -5.58
N ASP A 4 -28.21 11.79 -6.38
CA ASP A 4 -27.10 10.88 -6.07
C ASP A 4 -25.89 11.71 -5.63
N THR A 5 -25.87 12.11 -4.36
CA THR A 5 -24.61 12.38 -3.67
C THR A 5 -24.06 11.02 -3.25
N HIS A 6 -23.32 10.37 -4.15
CA HIS A 6 -22.57 9.15 -3.83
C HIS A 6 -21.41 9.52 -2.92
N ASP A 7 -21.66 9.61 -1.62
CA ASP A 7 -20.59 9.61 -0.62
C ASP A 7 -19.82 8.30 -0.76
N LEU A 8 -18.49 8.39 -0.80
CA LEU A 8 -17.63 7.20 -0.78
C LEU A 8 -17.91 6.43 0.53
N PRO A 9 -18.01 5.08 0.48
CA PRO A 9 -18.23 4.30 1.68
C PRO A 9 -17.07 4.49 2.66
N ILE A 10 -17.37 4.89 3.90
CA ILE A 10 -16.39 5.05 4.97
C ILE A 10 -16.44 3.81 5.86
N ALA A 11 -15.30 3.12 6.01
CA ALA A 11 -15.18 1.97 6.89
C ALA A 11 -15.26 2.42 8.38
N PRO A 12 -16.14 1.83 9.21
CA PRO A 12 -16.29 2.19 10.62
C PRO A 12 -15.21 1.54 11.50
N ILE A 13 -13.94 1.87 11.25
CA ILE A 13 -12.81 1.31 12.00
C ILE A 13 -12.74 1.95 13.39
N ALA A 14 -13.01 1.15 14.43
CA ALA A 14 -12.94 1.59 15.82
C ALA A 14 -11.50 1.70 16.34
N ASN A 15 -11.31 2.45 17.43
CA ASN A 15 -10.04 2.57 18.15
C ASN A 15 -8.86 3.15 17.33
N ILE A 16 -9.16 4.00 16.34
CA ILE A 16 -8.15 4.82 15.66
C ILE A 16 -7.80 6.02 16.54
N THR A 17 -6.51 6.23 16.76
CA THR A 17 -6.01 7.48 17.34
C THR A 17 -5.78 8.50 16.21
N PRO A 18 -6.38 9.71 16.27
CA PRO A 18 -6.12 10.76 15.28
C PRO A 18 -4.67 11.26 15.40
N GLY A 19 -4.15 11.91 14.36
CA GLY A 19 -2.75 12.38 14.32
C GLY A 19 -1.86 11.65 13.31
N TYR A 20 -0.80 12.31 12.87
CA TYR A 20 0.17 11.81 11.88
C TYR A 20 1.15 10.81 12.54
N GLU A 21 1.44 10.98 13.81
CA GLU A 21 2.26 10.11 14.64
C GLU A 21 1.67 8.71 14.85
N HIS A 22 0.41 8.51 14.45
CA HIS A 22 -0.33 7.25 14.56
C HIS A 22 -0.59 6.56 13.21
N LEU A 23 0.10 6.96 12.14
CA LEU A 23 -0.09 6.39 10.80
C LEU A 23 0.05 4.86 10.76
N THR A 24 1.06 4.29 11.41
CA THR A 24 1.23 2.83 11.49
C THR A 24 -0.01 2.13 12.05
N GLN A 25 -0.58 2.67 13.14
CA GLN A 25 -1.80 2.11 13.74
C GLN A 25 -2.98 2.21 12.78
N LYS A 26 -3.15 3.37 12.14
CA LYS A 26 -4.24 3.60 11.17
C LYS A 26 -4.17 2.59 10.03
N THR A 27 -2.99 2.44 9.43
CA THR A 27 -2.77 1.53 8.30
C THR A 27 -2.93 0.07 8.71
N VAL A 28 -2.36 -0.35 9.85
CA VAL A 28 -2.55 -1.72 10.36
C VAL A 28 -4.03 -2.03 10.57
N LEU A 29 -4.78 -1.13 11.22
CA LEU A 29 -6.21 -1.32 11.44
C LEU A 29 -7.01 -1.34 10.14
N ALA A 30 -6.66 -0.49 9.17
CA ALA A 30 -7.31 -0.47 7.85
C ALA A 30 -7.07 -1.75 7.05
N LEU A 31 -5.84 -2.27 7.05
CA LEU A 31 -5.52 -3.53 6.38
C LEU A 31 -6.16 -4.73 7.10
N GLN A 32 -6.20 -4.73 8.43
CA GLN A 32 -6.92 -5.76 9.20
C GLN A 32 -8.43 -5.71 8.91
N TYR A 33 -9.02 -4.52 8.80
CA TYR A 33 -10.41 -4.37 8.40
C TYR A 33 -10.66 -4.90 6.98
N ALA A 34 -9.81 -4.53 6.02
CA ALA A 34 -9.90 -5.05 4.66
C ALA A 34 -9.79 -6.59 4.62
N TYR A 35 -8.93 -7.18 5.45
CA TYR A 35 -8.83 -8.63 5.58
C TYR A 35 -10.09 -9.24 6.20
N GLU A 36 -10.59 -8.68 7.29
CA GLU A 36 -11.73 -9.25 8.02
C GLU A 36 -13.03 -9.21 7.20
N TYR A 37 -13.27 -8.10 6.48
CA TYR A 37 -14.56 -7.84 5.85
C TYR A 37 -14.57 -7.99 4.32
N HIS A 38 -13.40 -7.86 3.67
CA HIS A 38 -13.32 -7.75 2.21
C HIS A 38 -12.26 -8.65 1.55
N PHE A 39 -11.62 -9.54 2.32
CA PHE A 39 -10.57 -10.42 1.81
C PHE A 39 -11.02 -11.30 0.63
N ASN A 40 -12.29 -11.72 0.66
CA ASN A 40 -12.85 -12.57 -0.39
C ASN A 40 -13.41 -11.76 -1.57
N ASP A 41 -13.64 -10.46 -1.39
CA ASP A 41 -14.28 -9.59 -2.37
C ASP A 41 -13.30 -9.03 -3.41
N PHE A 42 -12.02 -8.92 -3.06
CA PHE A 42 -11.00 -8.28 -3.89
C PHE A 42 -9.72 -9.11 -4.05
N ASP A 43 -9.08 -8.94 -5.20
CA ASP A 43 -7.80 -9.58 -5.55
C ASP A 43 -6.58 -8.78 -5.12
N TRP A 44 -6.73 -7.45 -5.04
CA TRP A 44 -5.66 -6.50 -4.80
C TRP A 44 -6.14 -5.42 -3.84
N PHE A 45 -5.26 -5.02 -2.92
CA PHE A 45 -5.55 -4.04 -1.87
C PHE A 45 -4.54 -2.90 -1.96
N VAL A 46 -5.03 -1.67 -2.09
CA VAL A 46 -4.18 -0.49 -2.28
C VAL A 46 -4.24 0.39 -1.04
N LYS A 47 -3.08 0.79 -0.53
CA LYS A 47 -2.96 1.91 0.41
C LYS A 47 -2.51 3.14 -0.37
N ALA A 48 -3.21 4.26 -0.17
CA ALA A 48 -2.90 5.55 -0.78
C ALA A 48 -3.17 6.68 0.23
N ASP A 49 -2.49 7.81 0.04
CA ASP A 49 -2.72 9.04 0.81
C ASP A 49 -3.83 9.88 0.16
N ASP A 50 -4.39 10.85 0.89
CA ASP A 50 -5.52 11.68 0.44
C ASP A 50 -5.16 12.70 -0.66
N ASP A 51 -3.86 12.86 -0.92
CA ASP A 51 -3.28 13.66 -2.00
C ASP A 51 -2.72 12.80 -3.17
N THR A 52 -2.98 11.49 -3.16
CA THR A 52 -2.55 10.57 -4.23
C THR A 52 -3.53 10.56 -5.41
N TYR A 53 -2.99 10.59 -6.63
CA TYR A 53 -3.76 10.31 -7.85
C TYR A 53 -3.40 8.94 -8.46
N ILE A 54 -4.40 8.10 -8.73
CA ILE A 54 -4.20 6.78 -9.33
C ILE A 54 -4.91 6.70 -10.69
N PHE A 55 -4.15 6.44 -11.75
CA PHE A 55 -4.69 6.06 -13.05
C PHE A 55 -5.17 4.60 -13.00
N MET A 56 -6.44 4.39 -12.68
CA MET A 56 -7.00 3.06 -12.42
C MET A 56 -6.86 2.09 -13.60
N GLU A 57 -6.97 2.57 -14.84
CA GLU A 57 -6.79 1.77 -16.05
C GLU A 57 -5.36 1.25 -16.16
N ASN A 58 -4.37 2.08 -15.85
CA ASN A 58 -2.96 1.71 -15.85
C ASN A 58 -2.68 0.68 -14.76
N LEU A 59 -3.21 0.92 -13.55
CA LEU A 59 -3.05 0.01 -12.42
C LEU A 59 -3.67 -1.35 -12.72
N LYS A 60 -4.92 -1.39 -13.20
CA LYS A 60 -5.61 -2.63 -13.58
C LYS A 60 -4.86 -3.38 -14.68
N THR A 61 -4.36 -2.67 -15.70
CA THR A 61 -3.58 -3.27 -16.78
C THR A 61 -2.32 -3.95 -16.25
N PHE A 62 -1.60 -3.29 -15.34
CA PHE A 62 -0.42 -3.88 -14.70
C PHE A 62 -0.77 -5.11 -13.85
N LEU A 63 -1.76 -4.97 -12.95
CA LEU A 63 -2.15 -6.03 -12.01
C LEU A 63 -2.81 -7.24 -12.68
N SER A 64 -3.46 -7.07 -13.83
CA SER A 64 -4.07 -8.16 -14.59
C SER A 64 -3.08 -9.23 -15.07
N LYS A 65 -1.78 -8.90 -15.07
CA LYS A 65 -0.68 -9.78 -15.48
C LYS A 65 0.04 -10.43 -14.29
N GLN A 66 -0.37 -10.12 -13.06
CA GLN A 66 0.28 -10.58 -11.83
C GLN A 66 -0.52 -11.72 -11.19
N ASP A 67 0.17 -12.59 -10.45
CA ASP A 67 -0.45 -13.66 -9.68
C ASP A 67 -0.85 -13.14 -8.29
N THR A 68 -2.12 -13.26 -7.94
CA THR A 68 -2.68 -12.81 -6.66
C THR A 68 -2.38 -13.78 -5.51
N THR A 69 -1.97 -15.01 -5.83
CA THR A 69 -1.62 -16.06 -4.87
C THR A 69 -0.15 -16.00 -4.45
N GLU A 70 0.66 -15.24 -5.18
CA GLU A 70 2.04 -14.95 -4.81
C GLU A 70 2.08 -13.93 -3.65
N PRO A 71 2.96 -14.10 -2.65
CA PRO A 71 3.10 -13.17 -1.55
C PRO A 71 3.89 -11.92 -1.99
N VAL A 72 3.28 -11.09 -2.83
CA VAL A 72 3.92 -9.93 -3.44
C VAL A 72 3.27 -8.61 -3.01
N SER A 73 4.10 -7.59 -2.81
CA SER A 73 3.69 -6.19 -2.75
C SER A 73 4.35 -5.36 -3.86
N PHE A 74 3.63 -4.37 -4.37
CA PHE A 74 4.06 -3.48 -5.43
C PHE A 74 4.02 -2.03 -4.96
N GLY A 75 4.95 -1.21 -5.42
CA GLY A 75 5.06 0.20 -5.07
C GLY A 75 6.34 0.79 -5.64
N TRP A 76 6.66 2.03 -5.24
CA TRP A 76 7.93 2.65 -5.59
C TRP A 76 8.97 2.43 -4.49
N ILE A 77 10.18 2.05 -4.89
CA ILE A 77 11.29 1.75 -3.99
C ILE A 77 12.46 2.66 -4.35
N SER A 78 12.86 3.52 -3.42
CA SER A 78 14.05 4.36 -3.59
C SER A 78 15.33 3.52 -3.57
N LYS A 79 16.35 3.96 -4.29
CA LYS A 79 17.65 3.31 -4.34
C LYS A 79 18.27 3.23 -2.93
N GLY A 80 18.57 2.01 -2.48
CA GLY A 80 19.21 1.76 -1.18
C GLY A 80 18.23 1.58 -0.02
N TYR A 81 16.93 1.64 -0.28
CA TYR A 81 15.88 1.36 0.69
C TYR A 81 15.21 0.02 0.40
N ASP A 82 14.62 -0.59 1.44
CA ASP A 82 13.97 -1.89 1.35
C ASP A 82 12.45 -1.84 1.60
N TYR A 83 11.82 -0.65 1.50
CA TYR A 83 10.39 -0.40 1.68
C TYR A 83 9.79 0.42 0.53
N HIS A 84 8.48 0.30 0.35
CA HIS A 84 7.72 1.16 -0.57
C HIS A 84 7.51 2.52 0.09
N GLN A 85 7.85 3.64 -0.57
CA GLN A 85 7.54 4.94 0.03
C GLN A 85 6.02 5.12 0.17
N GLY A 86 5.57 5.43 1.38
CA GLY A 86 4.14 5.50 1.71
C GLY A 86 3.32 6.45 0.83
N GLY A 87 3.89 7.62 0.49
CA GLY A 87 3.23 8.63 -0.35
C GLY A 87 3.14 8.26 -1.84
N ALA A 88 3.97 7.31 -2.30
CA ALA A 88 3.86 6.76 -3.65
C ALA A 88 2.79 5.67 -3.77
N SER A 89 2.09 5.36 -2.66
CA SER A 89 1.19 4.21 -2.51
C SER A 89 1.88 2.86 -2.63
N TYR A 90 1.20 1.83 -2.13
CA TYR A 90 1.58 0.45 -2.38
C TYR A 90 0.35 -0.45 -2.51
N VAL A 91 0.55 -1.56 -3.20
CA VAL A 91 -0.45 -2.57 -3.50
C VAL A 91 -0.02 -3.89 -2.89
N LEU A 92 -0.96 -4.57 -2.24
CA LEU A 92 -0.79 -5.90 -1.71
C LEU A 92 -1.60 -6.88 -2.55
N SER A 93 -0.98 -8.00 -2.93
CA SER A 93 -1.70 -9.18 -3.38
C SER A 93 -2.61 -9.72 -2.28
N ARG A 94 -3.59 -10.53 -2.67
CA ARG A 94 -4.44 -11.27 -1.74
C ARG A 94 -3.59 -12.09 -0.76
N GLU A 95 -2.60 -12.85 -1.24
CA GLU A 95 -1.73 -13.61 -0.35
C GLU A 95 -0.89 -12.71 0.58
N ALA A 96 -0.38 -11.57 0.10
CA ALA A 96 0.35 -10.63 0.97
C ALA A 96 -0.52 -10.07 2.10
N LEU A 97 -1.78 -9.70 1.84
CA LEU A 97 -2.69 -9.21 2.87
C LEU A 97 -3.00 -10.29 3.91
N LYS A 98 -3.21 -11.53 3.47
CA LYS A 98 -3.43 -12.68 4.37
C LYS A 98 -2.26 -12.85 5.33
N ARG A 99 -1.05 -12.91 4.78
CA ARG A 99 0.18 -13.08 5.56
C ARG A 99 0.42 -11.91 6.51
N PHE A 100 0.15 -10.68 6.06
CA PHE A 100 0.21 -9.51 6.92
C PHE A 100 -0.69 -9.64 8.14
N ASN A 101 -1.94 -10.05 7.95
CA ASN A 101 -2.88 -10.25 9.05
C ASN A 101 -2.45 -11.40 9.97
N GLU A 102 -2.08 -12.56 9.41
CA GLU A 102 -1.59 -13.71 10.18
C GLU A 102 -0.33 -13.35 11.00
N GLY A 103 0.58 -12.56 10.42
CA GLY A 103 1.78 -12.06 11.09
C GLY A 103 1.46 -11.28 12.37
N HIS A 104 0.43 -10.43 12.34
CA HIS A 104 -0.01 -9.67 13.52
C HIS A 104 -0.67 -10.53 14.61
N GLN A 105 -1.14 -11.74 14.27
CA GLN A 105 -1.80 -12.65 15.21
C GLN A 105 -0.82 -13.60 15.91
N LYS A 106 0.44 -13.65 15.47
CA LYS A 106 1.45 -14.53 16.07
C LYS A 106 1.80 -14.09 17.50
N PRO A 107 1.91 -15.02 18.47
CA PRO A 107 2.25 -14.68 19.86
C PRO A 107 3.58 -13.94 20.04
N ASN A 108 4.57 -14.24 19.20
CA ASN A 108 5.89 -13.60 19.20
C ASN A 108 6.10 -12.75 17.94
N THR A 109 5.06 -12.04 17.50
CA THR A 109 5.13 -11.22 16.30
C THR A 109 6.14 -10.08 16.45
N THR A 110 6.88 -9.84 15.36
CA THR A 110 7.70 -8.64 15.19
C THR A 110 6.95 -7.53 14.45
N CYS A 111 5.71 -7.78 14.01
CA CYS A 111 4.89 -6.79 13.33
C CYS A 111 4.44 -5.71 14.32
N ARG A 112 4.91 -4.49 14.10
CA ARG A 112 4.62 -3.36 14.97
C ARG A 112 3.27 -2.74 14.63
N LYS A 113 2.43 -2.56 15.65
CA LYS A 113 1.11 -1.91 15.51
C LYS A 113 1.12 -0.41 15.80
N TYR A 114 2.04 0.09 16.63
CA TYR A 114 2.01 1.48 17.13
C TYR A 114 3.37 2.17 17.01
N GLY A 115 3.37 3.42 16.55
CA GLY A 115 4.58 4.23 16.35
C GLY A 115 5.42 3.79 15.16
N GLY A 116 6.63 4.32 15.05
CA GLY A 116 7.50 4.11 13.90
C GLY A 116 7.02 4.87 12.65
N HIS A 117 7.69 4.63 11.53
CA HIS A 117 7.26 5.13 10.21
C HIS A 117 6.42 4.05 9.53
N GLU A 118 5.21 4.41 9.09
CA GLU A 118 4.21 3.46 8.58
C GLU A 118 4.79 2.54 7.50
N ASP A 119 5.39 3.13 6.46
CA ASP A 119 5.96 2.40 5.34
C ASP A 119 7.05 1.41 5.76
N ILE A 120 7.94 1.82 6.65
CA ILE A 120 9.01 0.98 7.21
C ILE A 120 8.42 -0.17 8.03
N GLU A 121 7.46 0.10 8.91
CA GLU A 121 6.90 -0.89 9.84
C GLU A 121 5.99 -1.89 9.11
N ILE A 122 5.17 -1.43 8.15
CA ILE A 122 4.37 -2.28 7.28
C ILE A 122 5.29 -3.17 6.45
N ARG A 123 6.35 -2.61 5.88
CA ARG A 123 7.34 -3.38 5.12
C ARG A 123 8.02 -4.44 5.99
N ALA A 124 8.45 -4.08 7.20
CA ALA A 124 9.13 -4.99 8.12
C ALA A 124 8.25 -6.21 8.43
N CYS A 125 6.96 -5.99 8.70
CA CYS A 125 6.00 -7.07 8.92
C CYS A 125 5.83 -7.94 7.67
N LEU A 126 5.58 -7.33 6.51
CA LEU A 126 5.46 -8.07 5.24
C LEU A 126 6.71 -8.93 4.97
N ARG A 127 7.89 -8.38 5.24
CA ARG A 127 9.18 -9.09 5.08
C ARG A 127 9.28 -10.30 6.01
N SER A 128 8.96 -10.14 7.29
CA SER A 128 9.03 -11.25 8.26
C SER A 128 8.06 -12.38 7.90
N GLU A 129 7.01 -12.07 7.16
CA GLU A 129 6.01 -13.01 6.66
C GLU A 129 6.31 -13.54 5.24
N GLY A 130 7.52 -13.28 4.72
CA GLY A 130 7.97 -13.80 3.43
C GLY A 130 7.33 -13.11 2.22
N VAL A 131 6.73 -11.93 2.41
CA VAL A 131 6.24 -11.10 1.30
C VAL A 131 7.40 -10.35 0.67
N TYR A 132 7.57 -10.55 -0.63
CA TYR A 132 8.61 -9.89 -1.44
C TYR A 132 8.05 -8.67 -2.17
N MET A 133 8.95 -7.77 -2.59
CA MET A 133 8.58 -6.62 -3.40
C MET A 133 8.75 -6.96 -4.88
N GLY A 134 7.68 -6.80 -5.66
CA GLY A 134 7.70 -7.06 -7.09
C GLY A 134 8.19 -5.85 -7.89
N ASN A 135 8.76 -6.10 -9.07
CA ASN A 135 9.16 -5.04 -9.99
C ASN A 135 7.91 -4.44 -10.66
N THR A 136 7.76 -3.13 -10.56
CA THR A 136 6.63 -2.40 -11.14
C THR A 136 6.97 -1.72 -12.46
N ARG A 137 8.26 -1.64 -12.82
CA ARG A 137 8.71 -0.95 -14.04
C ARG A 137 8.14 -1.60 -15.29
N ASP A 138 7.92 -0.78 -16.31
CA ASP A 138 7.49 -1.28 -17.61
C ASP A 138 8.64 -1.88 -18.43
N GLU A 139 8.32 -2.33 -19.65
CA GLU A 139 9.27 -2.98 -20.55
C GLU A 139 10.43 -2.06 -20.98
N GLU A 140 10.26 -0.74 -20.84
CA GLU A 140 11.28 0.28 -21.08
C GLU A 140 12.01 0.69 -19.79
N ASN A 141 11.79 -0.03 -18.68
CA ASN A 141 12.29 0.28 -17.33
C ASN A 141 11.78 1.61 -16.73
N ARG A 142 10.62 2.11 -17.16
CA ARG A 142 10.03 3.34 -16.60
C ARG A 142 9.19 3.02 -15.36
N GLU A 143 9.25 3.91 -14.36
CA GLU A 143 8.47 3.78 -13.12
C GLU A 143 6.97 3.87 -13.37
N ARG A 144 6.18 3.11 -12.59
CA ARG A 144 4.71 3.20 -12.57
C ARG A 144 4.15 3.83 -11.29
N PHE A 145 4.96 3.86 -10.25
CA PHE A 145 4.65 4.46 -8.96
C PHE A 145 5.61 5.62 -8.77
N HIS A 146 5.12 6.77 -8.36
CA HIS A 146 5.91 7.99 -8.29
C HIS A 146 5.73 8.66 -6.93
N PRO A 147 6.82 8.91 -6.19
CA PRO A 147 6.79 9.63 -4.92
C PRO A 147 6.75 11.15 -5.10
N LEU A 148 6.93 11.64 -6.32
CA LEU A 148 6.96 13.05 -6.65
C LEU A 148 5.56 13.53 -7.05
N ASN A 149 5.24 14.78 -6.69
CA ASN A 149 4.04 15.43 -7.21
C ASN A 149 4.15 15.65 -8.73
N PHE A 150 3.01 15.94 -9.38
CA PHE A 150 2.96 16.16 -10.82
C PHE A 150 3.90 17.27 -11.32
N TYR A 151 4.04 18.37 -10.57
CA TYR A 151 4.90 19.46 -11.02
C TYR A 151 6.36 19.01 -11.08
N ASP A 152 6.84 18.33 -10.05
CA ASP A 152 8.22 17.85 -9.97
C ASP A 152 8.53 16.75 -11.00
N LEU A 153 7.55 15.87 -11.27
CA LEU A 153 7.73 14.78 -12.23
C LEU A 153 7.80 15.27 -13.70
N PHE A 154 7.03 16.31 -14.06
CA PHE A 154 6.90 16.77 -15.44
C PHE A 154 7.71 18.03 -15.77
N VAL A 155 8.00 18.87 -14.78
CA VAL A 155 8.57 20.21 -14.98
C VAL A 155 9.78 20.46 -14.06
N GLY A 156 9.76 19.93 -12.84
CA GLY A 156 10.78 20.19 -11.83
C GLY A 156 12.10 19.46 -12.07
N PRO A 157 13.16 19.82 -11.32
CA PRO A 157 14.39 19.05 -11.31
C PRO A 157 14.14 17.69 -10.65
N ILE A 158 14.37 16.62 -11.39
CA ILE A 158 14.32 15.26 -10.83
C ILE A 158 15.49 15.12 -9.83
N PRO A 159 15.23 14.78 -8.55
CA PRO A 159 16.29 14.63 -7.57
C PRO A 159 17.20 13.44 -7.86
N ASP A 160 18.49 13.52 -7.49
CA ASP A 160 19.47 12.43 -7.71
C ASP A 160 19.14 11.10 -7.02
N TRP A 161 18.23 11.13 -6.02
CA TRP A 161 17.78 9.95 -5.28
C TRP A 161 16.60 9.23 -5.92
N TYR A 162 15.98 9.85 -6.94
CA TYR A 162 14.88 9.29 -7.71
C TYR A 162 15.41 8.25 -8.70
#